data_AF-A0A813L1W9-F1
#
_entry.id   AF-A0A813L1W9-F1
#
_cell.length_a   1.000
_cell.length_b   1.000
_cell.length_c   1.000
_cell.angle_alpha   90.00
_cell.angle_beta   90.00
_cell.angle_gamma   90.00
#
_symmetry.space_group_name_H-M   'P 1'
#
loop_
_entity.id
_entity.type
_entity.pdbx_description
1 polymer ?
#
loop_
_entity_poly.entity_id
_entity_poly.type
_entity_poly.pdbx_seq_one_letter_code
_entity_poly.pdbx_strand_id
1 'polypeptide(L)'
;MCQPGSVLVDVVLAPVWSWRLPSLLDTVPRVRGEDEERPEAGRLSFDTNSAGLPFEAGIGRRGKKVRKLRDDLRKHEVDATRLREAEARGEGDVFRKEQAVQKALQRARGEKVHDDSSKLRKVQKAMDLKKKKGKDKWTAKIESEKQQVNEQQAQRRDNLKNRGSKKKTKRAGFEGKKTGYLNTDDK
;
A
#
# COMPACT_ATOMS: atom_id res chain seq x y z
N MET A 1 -49.76 8.82 31.22
CA MET A 1 -48.85 9.96 31.49
C MET A 1 -47.42 9.45 31.35
N CYS A 2 -46.76 9.73 30.23
CA CYS A 2 -45.39 9.26 29.95
C CYS A 2 -44.49 10.49 29.85
N GLN A 3 -43.44 10.55 30.67
CA GLN A 3 -42.45 11.62 30.63
C GLN A 3 -41.43 11.38 29.50
N PRO A 4 -40.97 12.43 28.80
CA PRO A 4 -39.88 12.32 27.84
C PRO A 4 -38.51 12.35 28.56
N GLY A 5 -37.70 11.31 28.29
CA GLY A 5 -36.32 11.22 28.73
C GLY A 5 -35.42 12.21 27.99
N SER A 6 -34.73 13.05 28.77
CA SER A 6 -33.66 13.95 28.35
C SER A 6 -32.47 13.14 27.82
N VAL A 7 -32.03 13.44 26.59
CA VAL A 7 -30.82 12.87 26.00
C VAL A 7 -29.70 13.89 26.21
N LEU A 8 -28.79 13.59 27.14
CA LEU A 8 -27.55 14.34 27.32
C LEU A 8 -26.69 14.15 26.07
N VAL A 9 -26.37 15.25 25.39
CA VAL A 9 -25.44 15.27 24.26
C VAL A 9 -24.07 15.62 24.82
N ASP A 10 -23.19 14.61 24.96
CA ASP A 10 -21.79 14.83 25.29
C ASP A 10 -21.07 15.50 24.12
N VAL A 11 -20.72 16.77 24.31
CA VAL A 11 -19.87 17.55 23.42
C VAL A 11 -18.43 17.07 23.58
N VAL A 12 -18.00 16.18 22.68
CA VAL A 12 -16.60 15.75 22.59
C VAL A 12 -15.76 16.90 22.02
N LEU A 13 -15.00 17.58 22.88
CA LEU A 13 -13.96 18.53 22.47
C LEU A 13 -12.90 17.81 21.63
N ALA A 14 -12.77 18.22 20.37
CA ALA A 14 -11.69 17.78 19.50
C ALA A 14 -10.34 18.40 19.95
N PRO A 15 -9.23 17.63 19.91
CA PRO A 15 -7.91 18.15 20.24
C PRO A 15 -7.42 19.12 19.17
N VAL A 16 -6.98 20.31 19.62
CA VAL A 16 -6.29 21.33 18.83
C VAL A 16 -4.95 20.77 18.38
N TRP A 17 -4.83 20.43 17.10
CA TRP A 17 -3.55 20.09 16.50
C TRP A 17 -2.78 21.38 16.26
N SER A 18 -1.75 21.66 17.06
CA SER A 18 -0.86 22.79 16.84
C SER A 18 0.02 22.51 15.61
N TRP A 19 -0.19 23.26 14.53
CA TRP A 19 0.66 23.24 13.35
C TRP A 19 1.99 23.91 13.70
N ARG A 20 3.01 23.12 14.01
CA ARG A 20 4.39 23.59 14.15
C ARG A 20 4.94 23.79 12.74
N LEU A 21 5.02 25.04 12.30
CA LEU A 21 5.65 25.44 11.04
C LEU A 21 7.10 24.91 10.97
N PRO A 22 7.50 24.23 9.89
CA PRO A 22 8.91 23.94 9.63
C PRO A 22 9.67 25.25 9.43
N SER A 23 10.73 25.44 10.22
CA SER A 23 11.64 26.56 10.13
C SER A 23 12.30 26.63 8.75
N LEU A 24 11.97 27.70 8.04
CA LEU A 24 12.53 28.10 6.77
C LEU A 24 13.90 28.73 7.02
N LEU A 25 14.97 27.95 7.19
CA LEU A 25 16.38 28.40 7.19
C LEU A 25 17.28 27.15 7.25
N ASP A 26 17.77 26.73 6.08
CA ASP A 26 19.10 26.12 5.82
C ASP A 26 19.06 25.33 4.51
N THR A 27 18.98 26.05 3.40
CA THR A 27 19.41 25.55 2.09
C THR A 27 20.68 26.27 1.71
N VAL A 28 21.82 25.71 2.13
CA VAL A 28 23.12 26.00 1.53
C VAL A 28 23.15 25.28 0.18
N PRO A 29 23.27 25.97 -0.96
CA PRO A 29 23.51 25.30 -2.23
C PRO A 29 24.92 24.68 -2.20
N ARG A 30 24.97 23.35 -2.07
CA ARG A 30 26.19 22.59 -2.27
C ARG A 30 26.53 22.65 -3.76
N VAL A 31 27.40 23.59 -4.12
CA VAL A 31 28.06 23.65 -5.44
C VAL A 31 28.77 22.32 -5.65
N ARG A 32 28.22 21.47 -6.52
CA ARG A 32 28.93 20.30 -7.05
C ARG A 32 29.84 20.82 -8.15
N GLY A 33 31.14 20.58 -7.98
CA GLY A 33 32.14 20.84 -9.00
C GLY A 33 31.80 20.14 -10.30
N GLU A 34 31.98 20.87 -11.39
CA GLU A 34 32.07 20.34 -12.74
C GLU A 34 33.46 19.71 -12.86
N ASP A 35 33.58 18.46 -12.44
CA ASP A 35 34.74 17.63 -12.80
C ASP A 35 34.48 17.12 -14.22
N GLU A 36 35.38 17.44 -15.14
CA GLU A 36 35.35 17.00 -16.53
C GLU A 36 35.14 15.48 -16.65
N GLU A 37 33.99 15.12 -17.22
CA GLU A 37 33.49 13.76 -17.30
C GLU A 37 34.19 12.99 -18.43
N ARG A 38 35.44 12.60 -18.17
CA ARG A 38 36.08 11.48 -18.88
C ARG A 38 35.31 10.22 -18.49
N PRO A 39 34.68 9.48 -19.44
CA PRO A 39 33.90 8.30 -19.08
C PRO A 39 34.85 7.19 -18.59
N GLU A 40 34.96 7.03 -17.27
CA GLU A 40 35.65 5.89 -16.66
C GLU A 40 34.92 4.60 -17.02
N ALA A 41 35.65 3.68 -17.68
CA ALA A 41 35.14 2.37 -18.07
C ALA A 41 34.74 1.58 -16.81
N GLY A 42 33.43 1.47 -16.57
CA GLY A 42 32.86 0.73 -15.44
C GLY A 42 31.73 1.44 -14.69
N ARG A 43 31.50 2.73 -14.96
CA ARG A 43 30.47 3.53 -14.27
C ARG A 43 29.35 4.04 -15.19
N LEU A 44 28.95 3.25 -16.18
CA LEU A 44 27.72 3.54 -16.96
C LEU A 44 26.49 3.39 -16.06
N SER A 45 26.05 4.49 -15.45
CA SER A 45 24.68 4.60 -14.92
C SER A 45 23.73 4.81 -16.08
N PHE A 46 23.01 3.77 -16.49
CA PHE A 46 21.89 3.92 -17.41
C PHE A 46 20.72 4.57 -16.67
N ASP A 47 20.60 5.89 -16.81
CA ASP A 47 19.36 6.58 -16.43
C ASP A 47 18.25 6.12 -17.37
N THR A 48 17.46 5.15 -16.93
CA THR A 48 16.28 4.67 -17.67
C THR A 48 15.26 5.78 -17.99
N ASN A 49 15.39 6.95 -17.36
CA ASN A 49 14.58 8.14 -17.60
C ASN A 49 15.19 9.16 -18.58
N SER A 50 16.46 9.02 -19.00
CA SER A 50 17.14 9.97 -19.90
C SER A 50 17.07 9.59 -21.37
N ALA A 51 16.55 8.40 -21.71
CA ALA A 51 16.21 8.07 -23.08
C ALA A 51 15.15 9.06 -23.59
N GLY A 52 15.53 9.89 -24.58
CA GLY A 52 14.73 10.98 -25.18
C GLY A 52 13.47 10.53 -25.92
N LEU A 53 12.68 9.66 -25.30
CA LEU A 53 11.29 9.44 -25.67
C LEU A 53 10.52 10.70 -25.25
N PRO A 54 9.70 11.29 -26.14
CA PRO A 54 8.89 12.46 -25.80
C PRO A 54 8.11 12.15 -24.52
N PHE A 55 8.05 13.12 -23.59
CA PHE A 55 7.42 12.99 -22.27
C PHE A 55 5.98 12.43 -22.32
N GLU A 56 5.33 12.55 -23.49
CA GLU A 56 4.01 12.03 -23.84
C GLU A 56 3.95 10.53 -24.14
N ALA A 57 5.05 9.88 -24.53
CA ALA A 57 5.05 8.44 -24.83
C ALA A 57 4.52 7.65 -23.62
N GLY A 58 4.79 8.13 -22.40
CA GLY A 58 4.13 7.66 -21.17
C GLY A 58 4.21 6.14 -20.97
N ILE A 59 5.19 5.50 -21.61
CA ILE A 59 5.41 4.06 -21.55
C ILE A 59 5.93 3.79 -20.14
N GLY A 60 5.07 3.20 -19.29
CA GLY A 60 5.46 2.81 -17.93
C GLY A 60 4.89 3.65 -16.78
N ARG A 61 4.13 4.74 -17.02
CA ARG A 61 3.52 5.48 -15.90
C ARG A 61 2.55 4.60 -15.11
N ARG A 62 2.76 4.51 -13.78
CA ARG A 62 1.89 3.76 -12.87
C ARG A 62 0.44 4.21 -13.05
N GLY A 63 -0.44 3.26 -13.37
CA GLY A 63 -1.87 3.52 -13.53
C GLY A 63 -2.33 3.91 -14.94
N LYS A 64 -1.45 4.00 -15.95
CA LYS A 64 -1.86 4.25 -17.36
C LYS A 64 -2.92 3.25 -17.85
N LYS A 65 -2.75 1.96 -17.51
CA LYS A 65 -3.72 0.89 -17.81
C LYS A 65 -5.10 1.13 -17.17
N VAL A 66 -5.12 1.62 -15.93
CA VAL A 66 -6.38 1.90 -15.20
C VAL A 66 -7.07 3.13 -15.79
N ARG A 67 -6.31 4.17 -16.15
CA ARG A 67 -6.84 5.36 -16.82
C ARG A 67 -7.47 4.97 -18.17
N LYS A 68 -6.71 4.27 -19.01
CA LYS A 68 -7.21 3.77 -20.31
C LYS A 68 -8.52 2.99 -20.16
N LEU A 69 -8.59 2.05 -19.21
CA LEU A 69 -9.79 1.26 -19.00
C LEU A 69 -10.99 2.12 -18.57
N ARG A 70 -10.77 3.15 -17.74
CA ARG A 70 -11.83 4.10 -17.33
C ARG A 70 -12.27 4.97 -18.50
N ASP A 71 -11.33 5.41 -19.32
CA ASP A 71 -11.63 6.22 -20.50
C ASP A 71 -12.41 5.40 -21.53
N ASP A 72 -12.05 4.13 -21.74
CA ASP A 72 -12.80 3.21 -22.59
C ASP A 72 -14.23 3.00 -22.06
N LEU A 73 -14.42 2.80 -20.75
CA LEU A 73 -15.77 2.70 -20.16
C LEU A 73 -16.60 3.98 -20.36
N ARG A 74 -16.00 5.16 -20.17
CA ARG A 74 -16.68 6.44 -20.40
C ARG A 74 -17.09 6.62 -21.85
N LYS A 75 -16.23 6.23 -22.80
CA LYS A 75 -16.56 6.26 -24.23
C LYS A 75 -17.77 5.38 -24.52
N HIS A 76 -17.80 4.16 -24.00
CA HIS A 76 -18.95 3.26 -24.12
C HIS A 76 -20.24 3.85 -23.52
N GLU A 77 -20.15 4.54 -22.38
CA GLU A 77 -21.31 5.17 -21.75
C GLU A 77 -21.82 6.34 -22.60
N VAL A 78 -20.93 7.20 -23.12
CA VAL A 78 -21.28 8.31 -24.01
C VAL A 78 -21.84 7.81 -25.35
N ASP A 79 -21.26 6.77 -25.93
CA ASP A 79 -21.76 6.19 -27.18
C ASP A 79 -23.15 5.57 -26.99
N ALA A 80 -23.41 4.98 -25.83
CA ALA A 80 -24.74 4.46 -25.48
C ALA A 80 -25.77 5.57 -25.26
N THR A 81 -25.40 6.71 -24.64
CA THR A 81 -26.33 7.85 -24.52
C THR A 81 -26.63 8.46 -25.89
N ARG A 82 -25.61 8.65 -26.73
CA ARG A 82 -25.78 9.16 -28.11
C ARG A 82 -26.66 8.24 -28.96
N LEU A 83 -26.48 6.92 -28.83
CA LEU A 83 -27.31 5.96 -29.54
C LEU A 83 -28.79 6.07 -29.12
N ARG A 84 -29.08 6.23 -27.82
CA ARG A 84 -30.46 6.44 -27.33
C ARG A 84 -31.07 7.74 -27.85
N GLU A 85 -30.29 8.81 -27.90
CA GLU A 85 -30.73 10.09 -28.47
C GLU A 85 -31.02 9.99 -29.97
N ALA A 86 -30.19 9.27 -30.73
CA ALA A 86 -30.40 9.03 -32.16
C ALA A 86 -31.61 8.12 -32.42
N GLU A 87 -31.83 7.10 -31.60
CA GLU A 87 -33.02 6.25 -31.64
C GLU A 87 -34.29 7.06 -31.39
N ALA A 88 -34.27 7.99 -30.43
CA ALA A 88 -35.40 8.89 -30.17
C ALA A 88 -35.72 9.82 -31.36
N ARG A 89 -34.73 10.12 -32.21
CA ARG A 89 -34.88 10.91 -33.45
C ARG A 89 -35.25 10.07 -34.68
N GLY A 90 -35.25 8.73 -34.56
CA GLY A 90 -35.48 7.82 -35.68
C GLY A 90 -34.25 7.53 -36.55
N GLU A 91 -33.07 8.01 -36.17
CA GLU A 91 -31.80 7.86 -36.91
C GLU A 91 -30.89 6.74 -36.36
N GLY A 92 -31.41 5.91 -35.45
CA GLY A 92 -30.62 4.91 -34.72
C GLY A 92 -29.86 3.94 -35.63
N ASP A 93 -30.43 3.52 -36.77
CA ASP A 93 -29.79 2.58 -37.69
C ASP A 93 -28.60 3.18 -38.45
N VAL A 94 -28.67 4.47 -38.79
CA VAL A 94 -27.57 5.19 -39.44
C VAL A 94 -26.40 5.28 -38.45
N PHE A 95 -26.67 5.67 -37.22
CA PHE A 95 -25.65 5.79 -36.17
C PHE A 95 -24.97 4.45 -35.86
N ARG A 96 -25.72 3.34 -35.81
CA ARG A 96 -25.14 1.99 -35.62
C ARG A 96 -24.21 1.60 -36.77
N LYS A 97 -24.60 1.89 -38.02
CA LYS A 97 -23.77 1.61 -39.21
C LYS A 97 -22.49 2.45 -39.20
N GLU A 98 -22.59 3.74 -38.91
CA GLU A 98 -21.44 4.63 -38.79
C GLU A 98 -20.46 4.16 -37.73
N GLN A 99 -20.94 3.81 -36.53
CA GLN A 99 -20.09 3.24 -35.48
C GLN A 99 -19.44 1.94 -35.91
N ALA A 100 -20.17 1.05 -36.59
CA ALA A 100 -19.63 -0.20 -37.10
C ALA A 100 -18.51 0.03 -38.12
N VAL A 101 -18.69 0.99 -39.04
CA VAL A 101 -17.68 1.38 -40.03
C VAL A 101 -16.46 2.00 -39.36
N GLN A 102 -16.63 2.94 -38.44
CA GLN A 102 -15.51 3.55 -37.71
C GLN A 102 -14.68 2.51 -36.96
N LYS A 103 -15.34 1.56 -36.28
CA LYS A 103 -14.67 0.46 -35.59
C LYS A 103 -13.98 -0.50 -36.56
N ALA A 104 -14.60 -0.78 -37.71
CA ALA A 104 -13.96 -1.59 -38.76
C ALA A 104 -12.69 -0.91 -39.29
N LEU A 105 -12.70 0.40 -39.51
CA LEU A 105 -11.53 1.18 -39.91
C LEU A 105 -10.43 1.15 -38.83
N GLN A 106 -10.78 1.31 -37.56
CA GLN A 106 -9.82 1.18 -36.45
C GLN A 106 -9.16 -0.20 -36.41
N ARG A 107 -9.96 -1.27 -36.57
CA ARG A 107 -9.41 -2.64 -36.64
C ARG A 107 -8.53 -2.84 -37.88
N ALA A 108 -8.91 -2.28 -39.03
CA ALA A 108 -8.12 -2.34 -40.26
C ALA A 108 -6.78 -1.61 -40.13
N ARG A 109 -6.73 -0.52 -39.35
CA ARG A 109 -5.48 0.15 -38.97
C ARG A 109 -4.61 -0.66 -38.00
N GLY A 110 -5.10 -1.78 -37.49
CA GLY A 110 -4.43 -2.59 -36.47
C GLY A 110 -4.65 -2.10 -35.04
N GLU A 111 -5.54 -1.13 -34.81
CA GLU A 111 -5.88 -0.68 -33.47
C GLU A 111 -6.75 -1.72 -32.75
N LYS A 112 -6.39 -2.01 -31.50
CA LYS A 112 -7.16 -2.95 -30.67
C LYS A 112 -8.45 -2.30 -30.17
N VAL A 113 -9.57 -2.62 -30.80
CA VAL A 113 -10.91 -2.16 -30.41
C VAL A 113 -11.51 -3.09 -29.35
N HIS A 114 -12.01 -2.51 -28.26
CA HIS A 114 -12.72 -3.22 -27.20
C HIS A 114 -14.21 -2.85 -27.22
N ASP A 115 -15.06 -3.73 -27.72
CA ASP A 115 -16.50 -3.43 -27.89
C ASP A 115 -17.38 -3.80 -26.70
N ASP A 116 -16.86 -4.61 -25.80
CA ASP A 116 -17.68 -5.31 -24.81
C ASP A 116 -17.51 -4.68 -23.42
N SER A 117 -18.46 -3.79 -23.06
CA SER A 117 -18.45 -3.05 -21.79
C SER A 117 -18.48 -3.98 -20.58
N SER A 118 -19.13 -5.14 -20.70
CA SER A 118 -19.16 -6.19 -19.67
C SER A 118 -17.77 -6.76 -19.39
N LYS A 119 -16.97 -7.00 -20.45
CA LYS A 119 -15.58 -7.45 -20.30
C LYS A 119 -14.72 -6.37 -19.64
N LEU A 120 -14.88 -5.10 -20.03
CA LEU A 120 -14.15 -3.97 -19.40
C LEU A 120 -14.45 -3.88 -17.89
N ARG A 121 -15.72 -3.99 -17.48
CA ARG A 121 -16.11 -4.00 -16.06
C ARG A 121 -15.54 -5.21 -15.31
N LYS A 122 -15.52 -6.41 -15.92
CA LYS A 122 -14.88 -7.60 -15.32
C LYS A 122 -13.38 -7.38 -15.10
N VAL A 123 -12.68 -6.79 -16.07
CA VAL A 123 -11.24 -6.48 -15.94
C VAL A 123 -11.01 -5.46 -14.82
N GLN A 124 -11.86 -4.44 -14.69
CA GLN A 124 -11.80 -3.49 -13.58
C GLN A 124 -11.94 -4.19 -12.22
N LYS A 125 -13.00 -5.00 -12.05
CA LYS A 125 -13.24 -5.77 -10.82
C LYS A 125 -12.06 -6.70 -10.49
N ALA A 126 -11.50 -7.38 -11.48
CA ALA A 126 -10.34 -8.25 -11.29
C ALA A 126 -9.10 -7.47 -10.81
N MET A 127 -8.85 -6.26 -11.34
CA MET A 127 -7.77 -5.40 -10.86
C MET A 127 -7.99 -4.94 -9.42
N ASP A 128 -9.22 -4.56 -9.07
CA ASP A 128 -9.52 -4.09 -7.73
C ASP A 128 -9.51 -5.24 -6.70
N LEU A 129 -9.93 -6.44 -7.08
CA LEU A 129 -9.77 -7.66 -6.27
C LEU A 129 -8.27 -7.96 -6.01
N LYS A 130 -7.41 -7.82 -7.03
CA LYS A 130 -5.95 -8.00 -6.86
C LYS A 130 -5.37 -7.00 -5.87
N LYS A 131 -5.78 -5.73 -5.96
CA LYS A 131 -5.35 -4.70 -4.99
C LYS A 131 -5.83 -5.01 -3.58
N LYS A 132 -7.10 -5.42 -3.43
CA LYS A 132 -7.68 -5.82 -2.14
C LYS A 132 -6.91 -7.00 -1.55
N LYS A 133 -6.72 -8.08 -2.29
CA LYS A 133 -5.90 -9.24 -1.86
C LYS A 133 -4.47 -8.84 -1.49
N GLY A 134 -3.87 -7.89 -2.21
CA GLY A 134 -2.55 -7.35 -1.88
C GLY A 134 -2.55 -6.61 -0.54
N LYS A 135 -3.56 -5.76 -0.29
CA LYS A 135 -3.75 -5.05 0.97
C LYS A 135 -3.98 -6.01 2.13
N ASP A 136 -4.87 -6.99 1.96
CA ASP A 136 -5.22 -7.97 2.99
C ASP A 136 -4.01 -8.83 3.39
N LYS A 137 -3.19 -9.24 2.41
CA LYS A 137 -1.92 -9.95 2.68
C LYS A 137 -0.92 -9.08 3.44
N TRP A 138 -0.86 -7.80 3.13
CA TRP A 138 0.04 -6.87 3.81
C TRP A 138 -0.39 -6.61 5.26
N THR A 139 -1.69 -6.41 5.50
CA THR A 139 -2.24 -6.26 6.85
C THR A 139 -2.04 -7.53 7.66
N ALA A 140 -2.27 -8.71 7.07
CA ALA A 140 -2.03 -9.99 7.72
C ALA A 140 -0.56 -10.17 8.13
N LYS A 141 0.39 -9.74 7.30
CA LYS A 141 1.82 -9.74 7.67
C LYS A 141 2.10 -8.85 8.88
N ILE A 142 1.62 -7.62 8.85
CA ILE A 142 1.77 -6.68 9.99
C ILE A 142 1.15 -7.27 11.27
N GLU A 143 -0.04 -7.86 11.18
CA GLU A 143 -0.70 -8.50 12.32
C GLU A 143 0.10 -9.68 12.86
N SER A 144 0.63 -10.54 11.98
CA SER A 144 1.48 -11.66 12.39
C SER A 144 2.77 -11.21 13.07
N GLU A 145 3.42 -10.15 12.57
CA GLU A 145 4.61 -9.56 13.20
C GLU A 145 4.28 -8.99 14.59
N LYS A 146 3.14 -8.28 14.73
CA LYS A 146 2.67 -7.78 16.02
C LYS A 146 2.38 -8.91 17.00
N GLN A 147 1.76 -10.00 16.56
CA GLN A 147 1.49 -11.18 17.39
C GLN A 147 2.78 -11.81 17.88
N GLN A 148 3.76 -12.04 17.00
CA GLN A 148 5.07 -12.59 17.37
C GLN A 148 5.80 -11.70 18.39
N VAL A 149 5.76 -10.38 18.21
CA VAL A 149 6.36 -9.44 19.18
C VAL A 149 5.64 -9.52 20.53
N ASN A 150 4.32 -9.55 20.54
CA ASN A 150 3.52 -9.66 21.76
C ASN A 150 3.77 -10.98 22.50
N GLU A 151 3.86 -12.10 21.77
CA GLU A 151 4.17 -13.42 22.32
C GLU A 151 5.57 -13.45 22.94
N GLN A 152 6.58 -12.92 22.24
CA GLN A 152 7.94 -12.80 22.79
C GLN A 152 7.96 -11.92 24.05
N GLN A 153 7.21 -10.82 24.08
CA GLN A 153 7.09 -9.97 25.26
C GLN A 153 6.39 -10.68 26.42
N ALA A 154 5.32 -11.44 26.15
CA ALA A 154 4.62 -12.24 27.15
C ALA A 154 5.55 -13.32 27.75
N GLN A 155 6.26 -14.07 26.90
CA GLN A 155 7.26 -15.05 27.33
C GLN A 155 8.35 -14.42 28.19
N ARG A 156 8.85 -13.23 27.84
CA ARG A 156 9.82 -12.49 28.67
C ARG A 156 9.23 -12.11 30.03
N ARG A 157 7.99 -11.63 30.07
CA ARG A 157 7.29 -11.29 31.33
C ARG A 157 7.11 -12.52 32.21
N ASP A 158 6.72 -13.65 31.65
CA ASP A 158 6.50 -14.88 32.42
C ASP A 158 7.82 -15.48 32.93
N ASN A 159 8.89 -15.44 32.12
CA ASN A 159 10.23 -15.83 32.55
C ASN A 159 10.76 -14.96 33.71
N LEU A 160 10.51 -13.65 33.67
CA LEU A 160 10.88 -12.73 34.77
C LEU A 160 10.07 -13.02 36.03
N LYS A 161 8.75 -13.25 35.92
CA LYS A 161 7.89 -13.65 37.05
C LYS A 161 8.37 -14.95 37.69
N ASN A 162 8.68 -15.97 36.89
CA ASN A 162 9.16 -17.27 37.35
C ASN A 162 10.55 -17.20 38.00
N ARG A 163 11.41 -16.27 37.56
CA ARG A 163 12.71 -16.01 38.21
C ARG A 163 12.55 -15.30 39.55
N GLY A 164 11.60 -14.36 39.64
CA GLY A 164 11.29 -13.64 40.88
C GLY A 164 10.73 -14.56 41.97
N SER A 165 9.82 -15.47 41.61
CA SER A 165 9.18 -16.39 42.56
C SER A 165 10.14 -17.45 43.11
N LYS A 166 11.14 -17.89 42.33
CA LYS A 166 12.18 -18.85 42.77
C LYS A 166 13.23 -18.30 43.74
N LYS A 167 13.25 -16.99 44.02
CA LYS A 167 14.32 -16.34 44.83
C LYS A 167 14.18 -16.49 46.36
N LYS A 168 13.32 -17.39 46.87
CA LYS A 168 13.11 -17.59 48.32
C LYS A 168 13.59 -18.94 48.87
N THR A 169 14.25 -19.78 48.08
CA THR A 169 15.05 -20.85 48.69
C THR A 169 16.28 -20.16 49.28
N LYS A 170 16.23 -19.83 50.58
CA LYS A 170 17.40 -19.37 51.33
C LYS A 170 18.53 -20.36 51.04
N ARG A 171 19.46 -19.97 50.17
CA ARG A 171 20.70 -20.71 49.96
C ARG A 171 21.31 -20.75 51.36
N ALA A 172 21.36 -21.93 51.97
CA ALA A 172 22.05 -22.10 53.24
C ALA A 172 23.42 -21.49 53.04
N GLY A 173 23.72 -20.45 53.82
CA GLY A 173 25.01 -19.77 53.74
C GLY A 173 26.12 -20.80 53.84
N PHE A 174 27.28 -20.46 53.30
CA PHE A 174 28.49 -21.27 53.29
C PHE A 174 28.86 -21.85 54.68
N GLU A 175 28.35 -21.26 55.77
CA GLU A 175 28.59 -21.72 57.15
C GLU A 175 27.68 -22.86 57.64
N GLY A 176 26.72 -23.33 56.85
CA GLY A 176 25.67 -24.27 57.30
C GLY A 176 25.92 -25.77 57.09
N LYS A 177 27.00 -26.18 56.40
CA LYS A 177 27.36 -27.62 56.23
C LYS A 177 28.67 -27.94 56.94
N LYS A 178 28.62 -28.00 58.27
CA LYS A 178 29.65 -28.64 59.12
C LYS A 178 29.57 -30.17 59.05
N THR A 179 29.60 -30.76 57.86
CA THR A 179 29.59 -32.23 57.73
C THR A 179 30.59 -32.63 56.65
N GLY A 180 31.76 -33.11 57.08
CA GLY A 180 32.75 -33.73 56.21
C GLY A 180 34.14 -33.19 56.46
N TYR A 181 34.80 -33.77 57.45
CA TYR A 181 36.22 -33.65 57.76
C TYR A 181 37.08 -33.71 56.48
N LEU A 182 37.86 -32.65 56.22
CA LEU A 182 39.11 -32.76 55.48
C LEU A 182 40.19 -33.10 56.53
N ASN A 183 40.79 -34.28 56.36
CA ASN A 183 42.00 -34.76 57.05
C ASN A 183 41.82 -35.23 58.51
N THR A 184 41.24 -36.41 58.69
CA THR A 184 41.69 -37.33 59.74
C THR A 184 42.08 -38.62 59.05
N ASP A 185 43.31 -39.07 59.30
CA ASP A 185 43.86 -40.38 58.97
C ASP A 185 44.64 -40.49 57.64
N ASP A 186 45.86 -39.97 57.66
CA ASP A 186 47.02 -40.69 57.10
C ASP A 186 48.06 -40.79 58.23
N LYS A 187 48.16 -41.99 58.81
CA LYS A 187 49.16 -42.42 59.79
C LYS A 187 49.84 -43.68 59.27
#